data_AF-A0A5B8K7A9-F1
#
_entry.id   AF-A0A5B8K7A9-F1
#
_cell.length_a   1.000
_cell.length_b   1.000
_cell.length_c   1.000
_cell.angle_alpha   90.00
_cell.angle_beta   90.00
_cell.angle_gamma   90.00
#
_symmetry.space_group_name_H-M   'P 1'
#
loop_
_entity.id
_entity.type
_entity.pdbx_description
1 polymer ?
#
loop_
_entity_poly.entity_id
_entity_poly.type
_entity_poly.pdbx_seq_one_letter_code
_entity_poly.pdbx_strand_id
1 'polypeptide(L)'
;MDRKPLEDTSDIRIVENNNINNQVLSTSYLKKDPEGILNSRTYRIITREKKFKFFSMSFWSVVLLTSVLVITFLALSQQNIIQQNFVTSYTGYYILFGMTLVFSLFYATKAIIEFLAWKSSIARMRESYANGDSSAKVLFHTTYRNISIRSVRILWAVIFIEVFYGLFILITFLLYNYFVLKDNNASLEISMLNVTIGWDIKAMLNNWYNNNIELFLIISLVFLGLVLATYFVFFTLDKKRLIEISSLLGDDYTQITSSIMEAKSKEHKLWIKVFIVSFFLIYLLPFIIILILVWRKVIRRKG
;
A
#
# COMPACT_ATOMS: atom_id res chain seq x y z
N MET A 1 48.84 -48.83 -54.17
CA MET A 1 48.30 -48.22 -52.92
C MET A 1 48.07 -46.76 -53.22
N ASP A 2 46.88 -46.42 -53.71
CA ASP A 2 46.51 -45.04 -54.02
C ASP A 2 45.95 -44.36 -52.77
N ARG A 3 46.57 -43.24 -52.40
CA ARG A 3 46.16 -42.41 -51.26
C ARG A 3 44.98 -41.54 -51.70
N LYS A 4 43.85 -41.68 -51.01
CA LYS A 4 42.68 -40.80 -51.21
C LYS A 4 42.97 -39.40 -50.66
N PRO A 5 42.48 -38.33 -51.31
CA PRO A 5 42.62 -36.96 -50.81
C PRO A 5 41.79 -36.72 -49.54
N LEU A 6 42.29 -35.85 -48.66
CA LEU A 6 41.74 -35.53 -47.34
C LEU A 6 40.52 -34.58 -47.36
N GLU A 7 40.04 -34.19 -48.54
CA GLU A 7 38.93 -33.24 -48.70
C GLU A 7 37.83 -33.84 -49.59
N ASP A 8 37.29 -34.97 -49.15
CA ASP A 8 36.05 -35.50 -49.71
C ASP A 8 34.87 -34.89 -48.94
N THR A 9 34.33 -33.79 -49.46
CA THR A 9 33.14 -33.13 -48.91
C THR A 9 31.83 -33.75 -49.41
N SER A 10 31.86 -34.90 -50.10
CA SER A 10 30.67 -35.53 -50.67
C SER A 10 29.64 -36.03 -49.64
N ASP A 11 30.01 -36.09 -48.36
CA ASP A 11 29.12 -36.49 -47.25
C ASP A 11 28.70 -35.35 -46.31
N ILE A 12 28.93 -34.07 -46.66
CA ILE A 12 28.32 -32.96 -45.92
C ILE A 12 26.85 -32.85 -46.32
N ARG A 13 26.00 -33.69 -45.70
CA ARG A 13 24.56 -33.44 -45.64
C ARG A 13 24.34 -32.18 -44.83
N ILE A 14 24.17 -31.05 -45.52
CA ILE A 14 23.50 -29.89 -44.95
C ILE A 14 22.08 -30.33 -44.65
N VAL A 15 21.85 -30.76 -43.41
CA VAL A 15 20.50 -30.93 -42.88
C VAL A 15 19.94 -29.52 -42.74
N GLU A 16 19.30 -29.04 -43.80
CA GLU A 16 18.51 -27.84 -43.79
C GLU A 16 17.37 -28.07 -42.79
N ASN A 17 17.57 -27.61 -41.57
CA ASN A 17 16.61 -27.79 -40.49
C ASN A 17 15.44 -26.83 -40.71
N ASN A 18 14.58 -27.18 -41.67
CA ASN A 18 13.34 -26.47 -41.99
C ASN A 18 12.35 -26.44 -40.81
N ASN A 19 12.68 -27.06 -39.68
CA ASN A 19 11.90 -27.01 -38.44
C ASN A 19 12.23 -25.85 -37.51
N ILE A 20 13.29 -25.05 -37.76
CA ILE A 20 13.54 -23.84 -36.93
C ILE A 20 12.45 -22.79 -37.16
N ASN A 21 11.91 -22.69 -38.38
CA ASN A 21 10.84 -21.73 -38.69
C ASN A 21 9.46 -22.14 -38.13
N ASN A 22 9.21 -23.43 -37.91
CA ASN A 22 7.92 -23.92 -37.40
C ASN A 22 7.83 -23.97 -35.86
N GLN A 23 8.95 -23.91 -35.14
CA GLN A 23 8.94 -23.79 -33.68
C GLN A 23 8.63 -22.38 -33.17
N VAL A 24 8.73 -21.35 -34.01
CA VAL A 24 8.31 -19.98 -33.66
C VAL A 24 6.80 -19.78 -33.84
N LEU A 25 6.13 -20.62 -34.63
CA LEU A 25 4.69 -20.53 -34.92
C LEU A 25 3.79 -21.28 -33.92
N SER A 26 4.35 -22.11 -33.04
CA SER A 26 3.60 -22.91 -32.06
C SER A 26 3.45 -22.22 -30.69
N THR A 27 3.53 -20.88 -30.60
CA THR A 27 3.09 -20.16 -29.40
C THR A 27 1.57 -19.96 -29.39
N SER A 28 0.80 -21.05 -29.43
CA SER A 28 -0.67 -21.04 -29.26
C SER A 28 -1.09 -20.45 -27.89
N TYR A 29 -0.18 -20.44 -26.91
CA TYR A 29 -0.37 -19.86 -25.58
C TYR A 29 -0.10 -18.36 -25.49
N LEU A 30 0.44 -17.72 -26.53
CA LEU A 30 0.61 -16.27 -26.56
C LEU A 30 -0.68 -15.63 -27.07
N LYS A 31 -1.41 -14.99 -26.17
CA LYS A 31 -2.59 -14.19 -26.51
C LYS A 31 -2.18 -13.12 -27.54
N LYS A 32 -2.53 -13.35 -28.81
CA LYS A 32 -2.27 -12.42 -29.92
C LYS A 32 -3.15 -11.18 -29.77
N ASP A 33 -2.63 -10.03 -30.22
CA ASP A 33 -3.38 -8.78 -30.26
C ASP A 33 -4.55 -8.93 -31.25
N PRO A 34 -5.80 -8.57 -30.88
CA PRO A 34 -6.96 -8.68 -31.76
C PRO A 34 -6.83 -7.87 -33.06
N GLU A 35 -6.06 -6.78 -33.03
CA GLU A 35 -5.84 -5.88 -34.16
C GLU A 35 -4.53 -6.17 -34.91
N GLY A 36 -3.68 -7.07 -34.39
CA GLY A 36 -2.41 -7.44 -35.02
C GLY A 36 -1.34 -6.34 -35.05
N ILE A 37 -1.60 -5.16 -34.47
CA ILE A 37 -0.71 -4.00 -34.48
C ILE A 37 0.41 -4.16 -33.44
N LEU A 38 0.11 -4.78 -32.30
CA LEU A 38 1.03 -4.91 -31.18
C LEU A 38 1.70 -6.29 -31.11
N ASN A 39 2.98 -6.32 -30.74
CA ASN A 39 3.65 -7.57 -30.34
C ASN A 39 2.92 -8.21 -29.15
N SER A 40 2.76 -9.54 -29.17
CA SER A 40 2.15 -10.35 -28.12
C SER A 40 2.64 -10.03 -26.69
N ARG A 41 3.93 -9.69 -26.53
CA ARG A 41 4.52 -9.28 -25.24
C ARG A 41 3.92 -7.96 -24.73
N THR A 42 3.87 -6.95 -25.59
CA THR A 42 3.31 -5.63 -25.30
C THR A 42 1.81 -5.73 -24.97
N TYR A 43 1.08 -6.51 -25.77
CA TYR A 43 -0.35 -6.76 -25.52
C TYR A 43 -0.61 -7.47 -24.18
N ARG A 44 0.21 -8.45 -23.78
CA ARG A 44 0.10 -9.10 -22.47
C ARG A 44 0.31 -8.12 -21.31
N ILE A 45 1.26 -7.20 -21.43
CA ILE A 45 1.53 -6.18 -20.42
C ILE A 45 0.34 -5.22 -20.32
N ILE A 46 -0.18 -4.73 -21.45
CA ILE A 46 -1.34 -3.83 -21.49
C ILE A 46 -2.58 -4.47 -20.87
N THR A 47 -2.87 -5.74 -21.19
CA THR A 47 -4.03 -6.45 -20.64
C THR A 47 -3.90 -6.70 -19.14
N ARG A 48 -2.69 -6.98 -18.63
CA ARG A 48 -2.43 -7.07 -17.19
C ARG A 48 -2.63 -5.74 -16.48
N GLU A 49 -2.08 -4.65 -17.03
CA GLU A 49 -2.26 -3.31 -16.48
C GLU A 49 -3.71 -2.87 -16.48
N LYS A 50 -4.47 -3.20 -17.54
CA LYS A 50 -5.91 -2.97 -17.59
C LYS A 50 -6.65 -3.70 -16.46
N LYS A 51 -6.30 -4.97 -16.21
CA LYS A 51 -6.88 -5.74 -15.09
C LYS A 51 -6.53 -5.14 -13.73
N PHE A 52 -5.30 -4.67 -13.55
CA PHE A 52 -4.86 -4.04 -12.30
C PHE A 52 -5.63 -2.74 -12.04
N LYS A 53 -5.77 -1.88 -13.06
CA LYS A 53 -6.56 -0.64 -12.95
C LYS A 53 -8.04 -0.91 -12.68
N PHE A 54 -8.61 -1.93 -13.35
CA PHE A 54 -9.98 -2.36 -13.09
C PHE A 54 -10.15 -2.85 -11.64
N PHE A 55 -9.24 -3.71 -11.15
CA PHE A 55 -9.26 -4.18 -9.77
C PHE A 55 -9.18 -3.01 -8.77
N SER A 56 -8.29 -2.05 -9.00
CA SER A 56 -8.18 -0.86 -8.15
C SER A 56 -9.47 -0.04 -8.14
N MET A 57 -10.10 0.15 -9.30
CA MET A 57 -11.39 0.85 -9.41
C MET A 57 -12.47 0.09 -8.63
N SER A 58 -12.64 -1.21 -8.90
CA SER A 58 -13.63 -2.05 -8.22
C SER A 58 -13.44 -2.07 -6.70
N PHE A 59 -12.19 -2.20 -6.23
CA PHE A 59 -11.87 -2.18 -4.81
C PHE A 59 -12.36 -0.90 -4.13
N TRP A 60 -11.98 0.27 -4.65
CA TRP A 60 -12.39 1.54 -4.04
C TRP A 60 -13.89 1.81 -4.15
N SER A 61 -14.54 1.36 -5.23
CA SER A 61 -16.00 1.44 -5.35
C SER A 61 -16.72 0.56 -4.33
N VAL A 62 -16.22 -0.64 -4.03
CA VAL A 62 -16.79 -1.51 -3.00
C VAL A 62 -16.60 -0.92 -1.61
N VAL A 63 -15.42 -0.36 -1.29
CA VAL A 63 -15.18 0.33 -0.01
C VAL A 63 -16.11 1.53 0.17
N LEU A 64 -16.36 2.29 -0.90
CA LEU A 64 -17.31 3.40 -0.88
C LEU A 64 -18.73 2.91 -0.61
N LEU A 65 -19.19 1.91 -1.35
CA LEU A 65 -20.54 1.35 -1.18
C LEU A 65 -20.75 0.78 0.22
N THR A 66 -19.78 0.03 0.74
CA THR A 66 -19.84 -0.51 2.11
C THR A 66 -19.90 0.60 3.15
N SER A 67 -19.11 1.67 2.99
CA SER A 67 -19.16 2.82 3.90
C SER A 67 -20.53 3.51 3.90
N VAL A 68 -21.13 3.70 2.71
CA VAL A 68 -22.48 4.25 2.58
C VAL A 68 -23.51 3.33 3.24
N LEU A 69 -23.47 2.03 2.94
CA LEU A 69 -24.40 1.04 3.50
C LEU A 69 -24.35 1.00 5.02
N VAL A 70 -23.14 1.01 5.61
CA VAL A 70 -22.98 1.00 7.06
C VAL A 70 -23.52 2.29 7.69
N ILE A 71 -23.23 3.46 7.12
CA ILE A 71 -23.74 4.73 7.64
C ILE A 71 -25.27 4.79 7.54
N THR A 72 -25.85 4.38 6.40
CA THR A 72 -27.31 4.33 6.22
C THR A 72 -27.94 3.36 7.21
N PHE A 73 -27.33 2.19 7.40
CA PHE A 73 -27.80 1.19 8.36
C PHE A 73 -27.78 1.71 9.80
N LEU A 74 -26.70 2.39 10.20
CA LEU A 74 -26.61 3.03 11.52
C LEU A 74 -27.69 4.11 11.69
N ALA A 75 -27.92 4.94 10.66
CA ALA A 75 -28.94 5.99 10.70
C ALA A 75 -30.36 5.42 10.83
N LEU A 76 -30.67 4.34 10.12
CA LEU A 76 -31.96 3.63 10.23
C LEU A 76 -32.12 2.95 11.59
N SER A 77 -31.04 2.41 12.15
CA SER A 77 -31.05 1.82 13.49
C SER A 77 -31.29 2.87 14.58
N GLN A 78 -30.67 4.05 14.46
CA GLN A 78 -30.90 5.17 15.39
C GLN A 78 -32.36 5.67 15.36
N GLN A 79 -33.03 5.60 14.21
CA GLN A 79 -34.45 5.93 14.06
C GLN A 79 -35.40 4.81 14.52
N ASN A 80 -34.90 3.75 15.14
CA ASN A 80 -35.65 2.56 15.55
C ASN A 80 -36.41 1.84 14.42
N ILE A 81 -36.04 2.11 13.16
CA ILE A 81 -36.60 1.40 11.99
C ILE A 81 -36.05 -0.03 11.94
N ILE A 82 -34.81 -0.22 12.40
CA ILE A 82 -34.13 -1.51 12.52
C ILE A 82 -33.76 -1.73 13.99
N GLN A 83 -34.40 -2.70 14.65
CA GLN A 83 -34.11 -3.05 16.04
C GLN A 83 -32.73 -3.69 16.17
N GLN A 84 -31.90 -3.17 17.07
CA GLN A 84 -30.59 -3.75 17.41
C GLN A 84 -30.31 -3.74 18.90
N ASN A 85 -29.73 -4.85 19.37
CA ASN A 85 -29.30 -5.06 20.75
C ASN A 85 -27.76 -4.99 20.92
N PHE A 86 -27.01 -4.63 19.87
CA PHE A 86 -25.56 -4.91 19.82
C PHE A 86 -24.66 -3.74 20.21
N VAL A 87 -25.13 -2.49 20.23
CA VAL A 87 -24.24 -1.33 20.42
C VAL A 87 -24.88 -0.27 21.32
N THR A 88 -24.18 0.11 22.40
CA THR A 88 -24.61 1.13 23.35
C THR A 88 -24.29 2.56 22.90
N SER A 89 -23.34 2.75 21.98
CA SER A 89 -23.01 4.04 21.37
C SER A 89 -22.54 3.91 19.91
N TYR A 90 -23.21 4.63 19.01
CA TYR A 90 -22.93 4.59 17.57
C TYR A 90 -21.88 5.60 17.11
N THR A 91 -21.47 6.54 17.97
CA THR A 91 -20.64 7.70 17.58
C THR A 91 -19.29 7.29 16.98
N GLY A 92 -18.62 6.29 17.54
CA GLY A 92 -17.33 5.81 17.03
C GLY A 92 -17.44 5.23 15.61
N TYR A 93 -18.52 4.52 15.32
CA TYR A 93 -18.77 3.95 14.00
C TYR A 93 -19.06 5.05 12.97
N TYR A 94 -19.83 6.08 13.32
CA TYR A 94 -20.05 7.22 12.42
C TYR A 94 -18.76 7.95 12.07
N ILE A 95 -17.86 8.16 13.05
CA ILE A 95 -16.58 8.81 12.79
C ILE A 95 -15.72 7.93 11.86
N LEU A 96 -15.60 6.63 12.17
CA LEU A 96 -14.76 5.71 11.41
C LEU A 96 -15.26 5.55 9.96
N PHE A 97 -16.54 5.24 9.78
CA PHE A 97 -17.11 5.06 8.44
C PHE A 97 -17.32 6.38 7.71
N GLY A 98 -17.53 7.49 8.42
CA GLY A 98 -17.57 8.84 7.84
C GLY A 98 -16.24 9.26 7.24
N MET A 99 -15.13 9.09 7.97
CA MET A 99 -13.79 9.31 7.42
C MET A 99 -13.51 8.37 6.25
N THR A 100 -13.86 7.09 6.39
CA THR A 100 -13.67 6.10 5.32
C THR A 100 -14.46 6.45 4.06
N LEU A 101 -15.67 6.99 4.19
CA LEU A 101 -16.49 7.47 3.07
C LEU A 101 -15.78 8.60 2.32
N VAL A 102 -15.29 9.62 3.03
CA VAL A 102 -14.60 10.76 2.39
C VAL A 102 -13.34 10.31 1.66
N PHE A 103 -12.52 9.46 2.29
CA PHE A 103 -11.31 8.93 1.65
C PHE A 103 -11.63 8.03 0.45
N SER A 104 -12.58 7.12 0.61
CA SER A 104 -12.97 6.20 -0.48
C SER A 104 -13.60 6.94 -1.65
N LEU A 105 -14.35 8.02 -1.43
CA LEU A 105 -14.86 8.89 -2.49
C LEU A 105 -13.73 9.46 -3.34
N PHE A 106 -12.72 10.07 -2.71
CA PHE A 106 -11.57 10.62 -3.40
C PHE A 106 -10.82 9.56 -4.21
N TYR A 107 -10.51 8.41 -3.60
CA TYR A 107 -9.75 7.34 -4.26
C TYR A 107 -10.54 6.60 -5.34
N ALA A 108 -11.86 6.41 -5.15
CA ALA A 108 -12.73 5.82 -6.16
C ALA A 108 -12.80 6.72 -7.40
N THR A 109 -13.06 8.02 -7.23
CA THR A 109 -13.08 8.98 -8.35
C THR A 109 -11.73 8.99 -9.08
N LYS A 110 -10.61 9.05 -8.35
CA LYS A 110 -9.27 8.97 -8.95
C LYS A 110 -9.06 7.68 -9.75
N ALA A 111 -9.44 6.53 -9.20
CA ALA A 111 -9.27 5.23 -9.86
C ALA A 111 -10.12 5.10 -11.13
N ILE A 112 -11.34 5.65 -11.13
CA ILE A 112 -12.22 5.71 -12.31
C ILE A 112 -11.57 6.56 -13.41
N ILE A 113 -11.10 7.77 -13.07
CA ILE A 113 -10.41 8.65 -14.03
C ILE A 113 -9.19 7.96 -14.63
N GLU A 114 -8.37 7.31 -13.80
CA GLU A 114 -7.18 6.59 -14.26
C GLU A 114 -7.49 5.39 -15.16
N PHE A 115 -8.63 4.72 -14.97
CA PHE A 115 -9.09 3.63 -15.82
C PHE A 115 -9.58 4.14 -17.18
N LEU A 116 -10.36 5.21 -17.20
CA LEU A 116 -10.83 5.86 -18.43
C LEU A 116 -9.67 6.44 -19.24
N ALA A 117 -8.75 7.15 -18.58
CA ALA A 117 -7.55 7.69 -19.21
C ALA A 117 -6.65 6.60 -19.81
N TRP A 118 -6.59 5.43 -19.16
CA TRP A 118 -5.84 4.28 -19.68
C TRP A 118 -6.42 3.75 -20.99
N LYS A 119 -7.75 3.63 -21.08
CA LYS A 119 -8.44 3.21 -22.31
C LYS A 119 -8.11 4.15 -23.48
N SER A 120 -8.20 5.45 -23.25
CA SER A 120 -7.85 6.48 -24.25
C SER A 120 -6.36 6.43 -24.64
N SER A 121 -5.48 6.20 -23.67
CA SER A 121 -4.03 6.15 -23.93
C SER A 121 -3.61 4.92 -24.74
N ILE A 122 -4.29 3.78 -24.57
CA ILE A 122 -4.07 2.60 -25.42
C ILE A 122 -4.45 2.89 -26.87
N ALA A 123 -5.58 3.58 -27.10
CA ALA A 123 -6.04 3.91 -28.44
C ALA A 123 -5.01 4.78 -29.17
N ARG A 124 -4.55 5.87 -28.53
CA ARG A 124 -3.48 6.74 -29.06
C ARG A 124 -2.18 5.99 -29.30
N MET A 125 -1.78 5.13 -28.36
CA MET A 125 -0.57 4.33 -28.52
C MET A 125 -0.63 3.40 -29.73
N ARG A 126 -1.79 2.78 -30.00
CA ARG A 126 -1.98 1.91 -31.18
C ARG A 126 -1.88 2.71 -32.49
N GLU A 127 -2.44 3.91 -32.51
CA GLU A 127 -2.31 4.85 -33.63
C GLU A 127 -0.83 5.24 -33.86
N SER A 128 -0.09 5.59 -32.80
CA SER A 128 1.34 5.86 -32.90
C SER A 128 2.16 4.65 -33.38
N TYR A 129 1.83 3.44 -32.93
CA TYR A 129 2.49 2.21 -33.41
C TYR A 129 2.20 1.95 -34.90
N ALA A 130 0.97 2.17 -35.34
CA ALA A 130 0.61 2.04 -36.75
C ALA A 130 1.35 3.05 -37.64
N ASN A 131 1.60 4.26 -37.10
CA ASN A 131 2.31 5.34 -37.79
C ASN A 131 3.84 5.28 -37.64
N GLY A 132 4.39 4.31 -36.88
CA GLY A 132 5.83 4.19 -36.63
C GLY A 132 6.42 5.29 -35.72
N ASP A 133 5.59 6.00 -34.95
CA ASP A 133 6.02 7.12 -34.13
C ASP A 133 6.56 6.66 -32.75
N SER A 134 7.69 7.25 -32.36
CA SER A 134 8.34 7.13 -31.05
C SER A 134 7.40 7.44 -29.86
N SER A 135 6.35 8.23 -30.06
CA SER A 135 5.35 8.57 -29.04
C SER A 135 4.61 7.35 -28.45
N ALA A 136 4.65 6.20 -29.12
CA ALA A 136 4.10 4.94 -28.65
C ALA A 136 4.67 4.46 -27.30
N LYS A 137 5.88 4.90 -26.90
CA LYS A 137 6.53 4.49 -25.64
C LYS A 137 6.15 5.34 -24.42
N VAL A 138 5.54 6.53 -24.62
CA VAL A 138 5.19 7.51 -23.57
C VAL A 138 4.28 6.93 -22.48
N LEU A 139 3.37 6.03 -22.87
CA LEU A 139 2.50 5.33 -21.92
C LEU A 139 3.30 4.50 -20.91
N PHE A 140 4.33 3.79 -21.37
CA PHE A 140 5.17 2.94 -20.52
C PHE A 140 6.09 3.78 -19.64
N HIS A 141 6.64 4.88 -20.15
CA HIS A 141 7.43 5.84 -19.35
C HIS A 141 6.63 6.36 -18.14
N THR A 142 5.41 6.84 -18.40
CA THR A 142 4.53 7.40 -17.37
C THR A 142 4.12 6.34 -16.34
N THR A 143 3.79 5.13 -16.82
CA THR A 143 3.40 4.01 -15.96
C THR A 143 4.56 3.57 -15.06
N TYR A 144 5.75 3.43 -15.62
CA TYR A 144 6.96 3.05 -14.88
C TYR A 144 7.31 4.06 -13.79
N ARG A 145 7.26 5.36 -14.11
CA ARG A 145 7.44 6.45 -13.14
C ARG A 145 6.41 6.42 -12.03
N ASN A 146 5.13 6.29 -12.37
CA ASN A 146 4.05 6.30 -11.38
C ASN A 146 4.13 5.11 -10.41
N ILE A 147 4.42 3.91 -10.90
CA ILE A 147 4.61 2.72 -10.04
C ILE A 147 5.82 2.93 -9.13
N SER A 148 6.93 3.42 -9.68
CA SER A 148 8.17 3.65 -8.93
C SER A 148 7.99 4.66 -7.80
N ILE A 149 7.34 5.79 -8.06
CA ILE A 149 7.08 6.82 -7.03
C ILE A 149 6.04 6.34 -6.02
N ARG A 150 4.97 5.67 -6.48
CA ARG A 150 3.95 5.10 -5.59
C ARG A 150 4.55 4.10 -4.60
N SER A 151 5.52 3.29 -5.02
CA SER A 151 6.19 2.34 -4.13
C SER A 151 6.85 3.01 -2.92
N VAL A 152 7.43 4.20 -3.09
CA VAL A 152 8.03 4.98 -2.01
C VAL A 152 6.96 5.46 -1.05
N ARG A 153 5.84 5.98 -1.57
CA ARG A 153 4.72 6.47 -0.75
C ARG A 153 4.07 5.36 0.06
N ILE A 154 3.88 4.17 -0.54
CA ILE A 154 3.34 3.00 0.16
C ILE A 154 4.29 2.54 1.26
N LEU A 155 5.61 2.47 0.97
CA LEU A 155 6.61 2.14 1.98
C LEU A 155 6.51 3.09 3.18
N TRP A 156 6.43 4.40 2.93
CA TRP A 156 6.29 5.37 4.01
C TRP A 156 4.96 5.23 4.74
N ALA A 157 3.85 5.02 4.06
CA ALA A 157 2.57 4.75 4.73
C ALA A 157 2.66 3.56 5.70
N VAL A 158 3.35 2.48 5.30
CA VAL A 158 3.61 1.31 6.16
C VAL A 158 4.51 1.69 7.33
N ILE A 159 5.61 2.40 7.11
CA ILE A 159 6.50 2.88 8.20
C ILE A 159 5.71 3.72 9.21
N PHE A 160 4.83 4.61 8.74
CA PHE A 160 3.99 5.41 9.62
C PHE A 160 3.03 4.54 10.43
N ILE A 161 2.35 3.58 9.81
CA ILE A 161 1.44 2.67 10.54
C ILE A 161 2.24 1.86 11.58
N GLU A 162 3.33 1.22 11.18
CA GLU A 162 4.14 0.38 12.07
C GLU A 162 4.72 1.17 13.24
N VAL A 163 5.29 2.35 12.99
CA VAL A 163 5.91 3.14 14.06
C VAL A 163 4.86 3.77 14.97
N PHE A 164 3.89 4.49 14.42
CA PHE A 164 2.94 5.23 15.25
C PHE A 164 1.93 4.27 15.92
N TYR A 165 1.30 3.39 15.15
CA TYR A 165 0.37 2.44 15.75
C TYR A 165 1.10 1.40 16.61
N GLY A 166 2.29 0.94 16.19
CA GLY A 166 3.11 0.02 16.99
C GLY A 166 3.59 0.62 18.31
N LEU A 167 4.06 1.87 18.32
CA LEU A 167 4.41 2.55 19.59
C LEU A 167 3.19 2.76 20.47
N PHE A 168 2.05 3.10 19.90
CA PHE A 168 0.80 3.20 20.65
C PHE A 168 0.44 1.86 21.33
N ILE A 169 0.49 0.74 20.58
CA ILE A 169 0.25 -0.60 21.13
C ILE A 169 1.27 -0.95 22.20
N LEU A 170 2.56 -0.65 21.96
CA LEU A 170 3.63 -0.92 22.92
C LEU A 170 3.41 -0.15 24.23
N ILE A 171 3.05 1.13 24.17
CA ILE A 171 2.73 1.94 25.34
C ILE A 171 1.53 1.34 26.08
N THR A 172 0.45 0.99 25.37
CA THR A 172 -0.73 0.36 25.97
C THR A 172 -0.37 -0.97 26.64
N PHE A 173 0.47 -1.80 26.01
CA PHE A 173 0.93 -3.07 26.58
C PHE A 173 1.77 -2.84 27.84
N LEU A 174 2.69 -1.88 27.85
CA LEU A 174 3.51 -1.56 29.02
C LEU A 174 2.65 -1.07 30.18
N LEU A 175 1.65 -0.22 29.91
CA LEU A 175 0.70 0.23 30.93
C LEU A 175 -0.16 -0.92 31.46
N TYR A 176 -0.71 -1.75 30.57
CA TYR A 176 -1.49 -2.93 30.96
C TYR A 176 -0.67 -3.90 31.81
N ASN A 177 0.55 -4.24 31.39
CA ASN A 177 1.43 -5.14 32.12
C ASN A 177 1.80 -4.58 33.51
N TYR A 178 2.03 -3.27 33.61
CA TYR A 178 2.46 -2.66 34.87
C TYR A 178 1.31 -2.42 35.86
N PHE A 179 0.15 -1.93 35.40
CA PHE A 179 -0.96 -1.54 36.29
C PHE A 179 -2.01 -2.64 36.47
N VAL A 180 -2.22 -3.50 35.46
CA VAL A 180 -3.24 -4.56 35.52
C VAL A 180 -2.62 -5.90 35.91
N LEU A 181 -1.63 -6.39 35.15
CA LEU A 181 -1.05 -7.72 35.40
C LEU A 181 -0.24 -7.81 36.70
N LYS A 182 0.53 -6.77 37.01
CA LYS A 182 1.31 -6.70 38.26
C LYS A 182 0.52 -6.14 39.45
N ASP A 183 -0.79 -5.92 39.27
CA ASP A 183 -1.73 -5.39 40.27
C ASP A 183 -1.20 -4.17 41.04
N ASN A 184 -0.54 -3.26 40.33
CA ASN A 184 0.04 -2.09 40.94
C ASN A 184 -1.01 -0.99 41.02
N ASN A 185 -1.60 -0.80 42.20
CA ASN A 185 -2.60 0.24 42.47
C ASN A 185 -2.01 1.66 42.56
N ALA A 186 -0.84 1.89 41.96
CA ALA A 186 -0.20 3.20 41.94
C ALA A 186 -1.09 4.19 41.18
N SER A 187 -1.61 5.18 41.90
CA SER A 187 -2.29 6.33 41.30
C SER A 187 -1.27 7.45 41.04
N LEU A 188 -1.43 8.15 39.92
CA LEU A 188 -0.66 9.35 39.64
C LEU A 188 -1.43 10.55 40.17
N GLU A 189 -0.87 11.24 41.17
CA GLU A 189 -1.40 12.54 41.59
C GLU A 189 -0.74 13.64 40.75
N ILE A 190 -1.55 14.38 40.01
CA ILE A 190 -1.13 15.59 39.30
C ILE A 190 -1.54 16.77 40.17
N SER A 191 -0.56 17.46 40.77
CA SER A 191 -0.79 18.67 41.57
C SER A 191 -0.43 19.90 40.74
N MET A 192 -1.43 20.52 40.10
CA MET A 192 -1.26 21.77 39.38
C MET A 192 -2.14 22.84 40.05
N LEU A 193 -1.55 23.96 40.45
CA LEU A 193 -2.28 25.14 40.97
C LEU A 193 -3.26 24.80 42.13
N ASN A 194 -2.80 24.03 43.13
CA ASN A 194 -3.58 23.57 44.29
C ASN A 194 -4.77 22.65 43.98
N VAL A 195 -4.91 22.16 42.74
CA VAL A 195 -5.86 21.09 42.40
C VAL A 195 -5.07 19.78 42.29
N THR A 196 -5.45 18.79 43.10
CA THR A 196 -4.89 17.44 43.06
C THR A 196 -5.84 16.53 42.31
N ILE A 197 -5.46 16.12 41.10
CA ILE A 197 -6.21 15.13 40.33
C ILE A 197 -5.53 13.78 40.50
N GLY A 198 -6.25 12.82 41.09
CA GLY A 198 -5.83 11.43 41.14
C GLY A 198 -6.19 10.73 39.83
N TRP A 199 -5.19 10.27 39.09
CA TRP A 199 -5.38 9.51 37.86
C TRP A 199 -5.18 8.02 38.15
N ASP A 200 -6.29 7.28 38.17
CA ASP A 200 -6.30 5.81 38.21
C ASP A 200 -6.17 5.27 36.78
N ILE A 201 -4.95 4.84 36.43
CA ILE A 201 -4.63 4.29 35.11
C ILE A 201 -5.32 2.93 34.91
N LYS A 202 -5.47 2.13 35.96
CA LYS A 202 -6.10 0.81 35.87
C LYS A 202 -7.59 0.95 35.54
N ALA A 203 -8.31 1.83 36.24
CA ALA A 203 -9.70 2.15 35.94
C ALA A 203 -9.86 2.77 34.54
N MET A 204 -8.96 3.67 34.13
CA MET A 204 -8.98 4.26 32.79
C MET A 204 -8.85 3.19 31.69
N LEU A 205 -7.85 2.30 31.80
CA LEU A 205 -7.64 1.24 30.81
C LEU A 205 -8.83 0.29 30.75
N ASN A 206 -9.35 -0.13 31.90
CA ASN A 206 -10.52 -1.01 31.96
C ASN A 206 -11.76 -0.39 31.31
N ASN A 207 -12.00 0.91 31.54
CA ASN A 207 -13.12 1.63 30.93
C ASN A 207 -12.93 1.84 29.42
N TRP A 208 -11.73 2.21 28.98
CA TRP A 208 -11.45 2.48 27.56
C TRP A 208 -11.59 1.24 26.69
N TYR A 209 -11.26 0.07 27.22
CA TYR A 209 -11.27 -1.19 26.49
C TYR A 209 -12.42 -2.11 26.91
N ASN A 210 -13.37 -1.63 27.71
CA ASN A 210 -14.49 -2.42 28.24
C ASN A 210 -14.03 -3.76 28.84
N ASN A 211 -12.99 -3.72 29.68
CA ASN A 211 -12.30 -4.87 30.28
C ASN A 211 -11.67 -5.89 29.31
N ASN A 212 -11.60 -5.60 28.01
CA ASN A 212 -11.10 -6.52 26.97
C ASN A 212 -9.78 -6.03 26.35
N ILE A 213 -8.85 -5.55 27.18
CA ILE A 213 -7.56 -4.99 26.74
C ILE A 213 -6.71 -6.05 26.02
N GLU A 214 -6.69 -7.29 26.51
CA GLU A 214 -5.93 -8.39 25.93
C GLU A 214 -6.36 -8.68 24.49
N LEU A 215 -7.66 -8.76 24.27
CA LEU A 215 -8.24 -8.98 22.94
C LEU A 215 -7.89 -7.82 21.99
N PHE A 216 -7.97 -6.58 22.48
CA PHE A 216 -7.53 -5.42 21.72
C PHE A 216 -6.05 -5.55 21.31
N LEU A 217 -5.14 -5.84 22.25
CA LEU A 217 -3.71 -5.97 21.98
C LEU A 217 -3.40 -7.07 20.96
N ILE A 218 -4.04 -8.24 21.07
CA ILE A 218 -3.88 -9.35 20.13
C ILE A 218 -4.35 -8.95 18.72
N ILE A 219 -5.56 -8.37 18.60
CA ILE A 219 -6.09 -7.94 17.30
C ILE A 219 -5.20 -6.87 16.68
N SER A 220 -4.73 -5.92 17.48
CA SER A 220 -3.81 -4.87 17.04
C SER A 220 -2.47 -5.42 16.55
N LEU A 221 -1.92 -6.44 17.21
CA LEU A 221 -0.68 -7.10 16.78
C LEU A 221 -0.89 -7.87 15.46
N VAL A 222 -2.00 -8.61 15.34
CA VAL A 222 -2.39 -9.30 14.10
C VAL A 222 -2.57 -8.29 12.96
N PHE A 223 -3.16 -7.13 13.23
CA PHE A 223 -3.33 -6.06 12.26
C PHE A 223 -1.98 -5.55 11.73
N LEU A 224 -1.01 -5.26 12.59
CA LEU A 224 0.34 -4.86 12.15
C LEU A 224 1.00 -5.95 11.28
N GLY A 225 0.92 -7.21 11.70
CA GLY A 225 1.42 -8.34 10.91
C GLY A 225 0.77 -8.42 9.51
N LEU A 226 -0.55 -8.17 9.44
CA LEU A 226 -1.30 -8.17 8.18
C LEU A 226 -0.90 -6.99 7.27
N VAL A 227 -0.64 -5.81 7.84
CA VAL A 227 -0.14 -4.64 7.10
C VAL A 227 1.20 -4.95 6.44
N LEU A 228 2.15 -5.53 7.17
CA LEU A 228 3.45 -5.97 6.63
C LEU A 228 3.28 -7.04 5.55
N ALA A 229 2.48 -8.09 5.81
CA ALA A 229 2.24 -9.15 4.82
C ALA A 229 1.66 -8.59 3.51
N THR A 230 0.69 -7.69 3.63
CA THR A 230 0.06 -7.00 2.49
C THR A 230 1.09 -6.16 1.72
N TYR A 231 1.94 -5.42 2.43
CA TYR A 231 3.02 -4.65 1.83
C TYR A 231 3.96 -5.54 1.01
N PHE A 232 4.41 -6.67 1.56
CA PHE A 232 5.30 -7.59 0.84
C PHE A 232 4.68 -8.16 -0.44
N VAL A 233 3.38 -8.48 -0.42
CA VAL A 233 2.64 -8.93 -1.61
C VAL A 233 2.63 -7.84 -2.67
N PHE A 234 2.22 -6.62 -2.33
CA PHE A 234 2.19 -5.50 -3.28
C PHE A 234 3.58 -5.12 -3.79
N PHE A 235 4.59 -5.11 -2.92
CA PHE A 235 5.98 -4.84 -3.30
C PHE A 235 6.49 -5.84 -4.33
N THR A 236 6.22 -7.14 -4.11
CA THR A 236 6.65 -8.20 -5.03
C THR A 236 5.93 -8.08 -6.38
N LEU A 237 4.63 -7.80 -6.36
CA LEU A 237 3.83 -7.59 -7.58
C LEU A 237 4.32 -6.36 -8.36
N ASP A 238 4.57 -5.23 -7.69
CA ASP A 238 5.06 -4.01 -8.34
C ASP A 238 6.48 -4.18 -8.86
N LYS A 239 7.36 -4.89 -8.15
CA LYS A 239 8.71 -5.23 -8.64
C LYS A 239 8.65 -6.05 -9.93
N LYS A 240 7.79 -7.07 -9.98
CA LYS A 240 7.57 -7.86 -11.19
C LYS A 240 7.05 -7.00 -12.35
N ARG A 241 6.08 -6.13 -12.10
CA ARG A 241 5.54 -5.19 -13.11
C ARG A 241 6.59 -4.23 -13.65
N LEU A 242 7.43 -3.67 -12.77
CA LEU A 242 8.51 -2.76 -13.17
C LEU A 242 9.52 -3.44 -14.10
N ILE A 243 9.90 -4.69 -13.82
CA ILE A 243 10.81 -5.48 -14.69
C ILE A 243 10.17 -5.77 -16.06
N GLU A 244 8.88 -6.08 -16.08
CA GLU A 244 8.16 -6.30 -17.35
C GLU A 244 8.09 -5.01 -18.18
N ILE A 245 7.79 -3.86 -17.56
CA ILE A 245 7.73 -2.58 -18.26
C ILE A 245 9.12 -2.08 -18.67
N SER A 246 10.17 -2.30 -17.85
CA SER A 246 11.52 -1.85 -18.19
C SER A 246 12.04 -2.47 -19.48
N SER A 247 11.66 -3.71 -19.76
CA SER A 247 12.01 -4.38 -21.01
C SER A 247 11.38 -3.77 -22.26
N LEU A 248 10.39 -2.88 -22.13
CA LEU A 248 9.75 -2.16 -23.23
C LEU A 248 10.34 -0.75 -23.45
N LEU A 249 11.20 -0.27 -22.54
CA LEU A 249 11.72 1.10 -22.58
C LEU A 249 12.85 1.27 -23.62
N GLY A 250 13.63 0.23 -23.91
CA GLY A 250 14.71 0.28 -24.90
C GLY A 250 15.85 1.21 -24.46
N ASP A 251 16.43 1.94 -25.41
CA ASP A 251 17.65 2.73 -25.21
C ASP A 251 17.48 3.92 -24.25
N ASP A 252 16.26 4.48 -24.15
CA ASP A 252 15.94 5.59 -23.23
C ASP A 252 15.92 5.15 -21.75
N TYR A 253 16.02 3.84 -21.48
CA TYR A 253 15.89 3.26 -20.14
C TYR A 253 16.83 3.91 -19.11
N THR A 254 18.07 4.18 -19.48
CA THR A 254 19.09 4.75 -18.58
C THR A 254 18.76 6.17 -18.15
N GLN A 255 18.30 7.01 -19.08
CA GLN A 255 17.89 8.40 -18.79
C GLN A 255 16.58 8.44 -17.97
N ILE A 256 15.65 7.53 -18.25
CA ILE A 256 14.38 7.47 -17.52
C ILE A 256 14.61 6.97 -16.10
N THR A 257 15.45 5.94 -15.93
CA THR A 257 15.74 5.40 -14.59
C THR A 257 16.48 6.41 -13.71
N SER A 258 17.44 7.17 -14.25
CA SER A 258 18.14 8.20 -13.49
C SER A 258 17.19 9.31 -13.00
N SER A 259 16.33 9.83 -13.88
CA SER A 259 15.32 10.85 -13.49
C SER A 259 14.33 10.33 -12.45
N ILE A 260 13.96 9.05 -12.52
CA ILE A 260 13.08 8.41 -11.54
C ILE A 260 13.79 8.18 -10.22
N MET A 261 15.06 7.78 -10.22
CA MET A 261 15.85 7.65 -9.00
C MET A 261 15.98 8.98 -8.26
N GLU A 262 16.18 10.08 -9.00
CA GLU A 262 16.19 11.42 -8.42
C GLU A 262 14.83 11.79 -7.81
N ALA A 263 13.74 11.53 -8.53
CA ALA A 263 12.38 11.77 -8.02
C ALA A 263 12.08 10.93 -6.76
N LYS A 264 12.50 9.66 -6.72
CA LYS A 264 12.39 8.80 -5.53
C LYS A 264 13.19 9.37 -4.36
N SER A 265 14.41 9.82 -4.60
CA SER A 265 15.26 10.44 -3.56
C SER A 265 14.60 11.69 -2.96
N LYS A 266 14.02 12.56 -3.81
CA LYS A 266 13.26 13.74 -3.35
C LYS A 266 12.05 13.36 -2.50
N GLU A 267 11.28 12.35 -2.91
CA GLU A 267 10.15 11.83 -2.13
C GLU A 267 10.62 11.26 -0.79
N HIS A 268 11.68 10.43 -0.76
CA HIS A 268 12.24 9.93 0.50
C HIS A 268 12.63 11.06 1.45
N LYS A 269 13.33 12.09 0.95
CA LYS A 269 13.73 13.25 1.78
C LYS A 269 12.52 14.01 2.33
N LEU A 270 11.45 14.16 1.54
CA LEU A 270 10.22 14.80 2.00
C LEU A 270 9.57 13.98 3.11
N TRP A 271 9.38 12.68 2.90
CA TRP A 271 8.74 11.82 3.89
C TRP A 271 9.55 11.66 5.18
N ILE A 272 10.88 11.65 5.12
CA ILE A 272 11.74 11.69 6.32
C ILE A 272 11.44 12.95 7.14
N LYS A 273 11.35 14.12 6.51
CA LYS A 273 11.06 15.37 7.22
C LYS A 273 9.68 15.32 7.88
N VAL A 274 8.66 14.87 7.14
CA VAL A 274 7.30 14.71 7.69
C VAL A 274 7.31 13.73 8.86
N PHE A 275 7.98 12.59 8.71
CA PHE A 275 8.10 11.58 9.76
C PHE A 275 8.73 12.14 11.03
N ILE A 276 9.86 12.83 10.93
CA ILE A 276 10.55 13.42 12.08
C ILE A 276 9.64 14.43 12.79
N VAL A 277 9.00 15.33 12.04
CA VAL A 277 8.09 16.35 12.60
C VAL A 277 6.90 15.70 13.30
N SER A 278 6.24 14.74 12.65
CA SER A 278 5.12 14.00 13.24
C SER A 278 5.52 13.22 14.49
N PHE A 279 6.68 12.55 14.46
CA PHE A 279 7.20 11.79 15.61
C PHE A 279 7.50 12.70 16.80
N PHE A 280 8.12 13.85 16.54
CA PHE A 280 8.43 14.83 17.57
C PHE A 280 7.16 15.37 18.22
N LEU A 281 6.16 15.74 17.42
CA LEU A 281 4.91 16.30 17.93
C LEU A 281 4.06 15.29 18.71
N ILE A 282 3.97 14.04 18.22
CA ILE A 282 3.06 13.04 18.78
C ILE A 282 3.67 12.31 19.99
N TYR A 283 4.97 11.99 19.95
CA TYR A 283 5.60 11.21 21.04
C TYR A 283 6.58 12.03 21.85
N LEU A 284 7.55 12.67 21.19
CA LEU A 284 8.68 13.24 21.92
C LEU A 284 8.26 14.45 22.76
N LEU A 285 7.42 15.33 22.22
CA LEU A 285 6.95 16.53 22.90
C LEU A 285 6.10 16.18 24.13
N PRO A 286 5.06 15.31 24.05
CA PRO A 286 4.34 14.84 25.24
C PRO A 286 5.26 14.15 26.26
N PHE A 287 6.21 13.33 25.79
CA PHE A 287 7.15 12.65 26.67
C PHE A 287 8.06 13.63 27.43
N ILE A 288 8.59 14.66 26.76
CA ILE A 288 9.39 15.73 27.39
C ILE A 288 8.55 16.50 28.41
N ILE A 289 7.29 16.83 28.07
CA ILE A 289 6.37 17.49 29.02
C ILE A 289 6.19 16.64 30.28
N ILE A 290 5.89 15.34 30.12
CA ILE A 290 5.75 14.42 31.26
C ILE A 290 7.03 14.39 32.10
N LEU A 291 8.20 14.32 31.46
CA LEU A 291 9.49 14.29 32.16
C LEU A 291 9.72 15.57 32.98
N ILE A 292 9.42 16.74 32.41
CA ILE A 292 9.52 18.03 33.12
C ILE A 292 8.54 18.08 34.32
N LEU A 293 7.30 17.59 34.14
CA LEU A 293 6.31 17.55 35.21
C LEU A 293 6.73 16.61 36.36
N VAL A 294 7.34 15.48 36.04
CA VAL A 294 7.93 14.56 37.04
C VAL A 294 9.11 15.23 37.75
N TRP A 295 10.03 15.87 37.01
CA TRP A 295 11.20 16.54 37.59
C TRP A 295 10.82 17.69 38.53
N ARG A 296 9.80 18.48 38.17
CA ARG A 296 9.23 19.53 39.03
C ARG A 296 8.39 18.99 40.21
N LYS A 297 8.32 17.66 40.39
CA LYS A 297 7.50 16.97 41.41
C LYS A 297 6.01 17.36 41.36
N VAL A 298 5.52 17.77 40.19
CA VAL A 298 4.10 18.05 39.91
C VAL A 298 3.31 16.74 39.81
N ILE A 299 3.94 15.72 39.24
CA ILE A 299 3.44 14.35 39.24
C ILE A 299 4.15 13.59 40.36
N ARG A 300 3.40 13.06 41.32
CA ARG A 300 3.94 12.20 42.39
C ARG A 300 3.26 10.85 42.36
N ARG A 301 4.07 9.79 42.53
CA ARG A 301 3.56 8.44 42.74
C ARG A 301 3.15 8.31 44.20
N LYS A 302 1.91 7.89 44.45
CA LYS A 302 1.49 7.40 45.77
C LYS A 302 1.50 5.88 45.72
N GLY A 303 2.20 5.28 46.68
CA GLY A 303 2.19 3.84 46.94
C GLY A 303 1.18 3.55 48.03
#